data_AF-A0A699Q562-F1
#
_entry.id   AF-A0A699Q562-F1
#
_cell.length_a   1.000
_cell.length_b   1.000
_cell.length_c   1.000
_cell.angle_alpha   90.00
_cell.angle_beta   90.00
_cell.angle_gamma   90.00
#
_symmetry.space_group_name_H-M   'P 1'
#
loop_
_entity.id
_entity.type
_entity.pdbx_description
1 polymer ?
#
loop_
_entity_poly.entity_id
_entity_poly.type
_entity_poly.pdbx_seq_one_letter_code
_entity_poly.pdbx_strand_id
1 'polypeptide(L)'
;MAVRDYDDALVCCVENMVEDRIMDSSALFHATFYKEELEKFKLYSGKVCLADDKTLDITGVRDVVLKTSFATSWTLKDVRYIPSLKRRLISVGQLDKQ
;
A
#
# COMPACT_ATOMS: atom_id res chain seq x y z
N MET A 1 22.37 34.39 8.41
CA MET A 1 21.88 33.46 7.38
C MET A 1 20.81 32.62 8.05
N ALA A 2 19.54 32.95 7.83
CA ALA A 2 18.42 32.35 8.56
C ALA A 2 18.05 31.00 7.94
N VAL A 3 17.94 29.98 8.79
CA VAL A 3 17.34 28.69 8.50
C VAL A 3 15.84 28.90 8.28
N ARG A 4 15.27 28.31 7.23
CA ARG A 4 13.85 27.94 7.19
C ARG A 4 13.70 26.60 6.47
N ASP A 5 13.21 25.63 7.24
CA ASP A 5 12.79 24.30 6.83
C ASP A 5 11.85 24.34 5.63
N TYR A 6 12.10 23.44 4.67
CA TYR A 6 11.07 22.93 3.78
C TYR A 6 10.73 21.52 4.24
N ASP A 7 9.83 21.45 5.21
CA ASP A 7 8.96 20.30 5.42
C ASP A 7 8.10 20.12 4.15
N ASP A 8 8.68 19.51 3.12
CA ASP A 8 7.93 19.01 1.95
C ASP A 8 7.32 17.63 2.26
N ALA A 9 6.82 17.45 3.48
CA ALA A 9 5.89 16.38 3.78
C ALA A 9 4.53 16.80 3.20
N LEU A 10 4.31 16.50 1.92
CA LEU A 10 2.99 16.56 1.29
C LEU A 10 2.08 15.55 2.00
N VAL A 11 1.46 15.98 3.11
CA VAL A 11 0.38 15.26 3.78
C VAL A 11 -0.85 15.36 2.87
N CYS A 12 -0.96 14.40 1.95
CA CYS A 12 -2.11 14.23 1.08
C CYS A 12 -3.28 13.66 1.90
N CYS A 13 -3.99 14.54 2.61
CA CYS A 13 -5.30 14.24 3.20
C CYS A 13 -6.33 14.07 2.07
N VAL A 14 -6.45 12.85 1.54
CA VAL A 14 -7.60 12.46 0.70
C VAL A 14 -8.68 11.90 1.63
N GLU A 15 -9.73 12.67 1.83
CA GLU A 15 -10.81 12.42 2.78
C GLU A 15 -11.36 10.98 2.70
N ASN A 16 -11.45 10.34 3.88
CA ASN A 16 -12.10 9.06 4.21
C ASN A 16 -11.53 7.73 3.67
N MET A 17 -10.36 7.70 3.02
CA MET A 17 -9.66 6.44 2.68
C MET A 17 -8.22 6.31 3.21
N VAL A 18 -7.70 7.36 3.85
CA VAL A 18 -6.29 7.49 4.25
C VAL A 18 -5.99 6.86 5.61
N GLU A 19 -6.97 6.74 6.52
CA GLU A 19 -6.71 6.19 7.87
C GLU A 19 -6.24 4.72 7.85
N ASP A 20 -6.60 3.98 6.82
CA ASP A 20 -6.26 2.56 6.66
C ASP A 20 -5.07 2.31 5.73
N ARG A 21 -4.30 3.35 5.36
CA ARG A 21 -3.16 3.25 4.44
C ARG A 21 -1.89 3.83 5.04
N ILE A 22 -0.78 3.10 4.91
CA ILE A 22 0.57 3.55 5.23
C ILE A 22 1.35 3.65 3.91
N MET A 23 1.96 4.81 3.66
CA MET A 23 2.97 4.98 2.61
C MET A 23 4.34 4.72 3.21
N ASP A 24 5.09 3.78 2.63
CA ASP A 24 6.37 3.32 3.17
C ASP A 24 7.41 3.22 2.05
N SER A 25 8.49 3.98 2.17
CA SER A 25 9.60 3.96 1.21
C SER A 25 10.50 2.73 1.37
N SER A 26 10.51 2.13 2.55
CA SER A 26 11.27 0.90 2.85
C SER A 26 10.52 -0.36 2.49
N ALA A 27 9.21 -0.27 2.26
CA ALA A 27 8.40 -1.39 1.83
C ALA A 27 8.81 -1.86 0.43
N LEU A 28 8.96 -3.18 0.26
CA LEU A 28 9.30 -3.79 -1.02
C LEU A 28 8.11 -3.95 -1.97
N PHE A 29 6.90 -4.01 -1.43
CA PHE A 29 5.68 -4.25 -2.21
C PHE A 29 4.46 -3.54 -1.63
N HIS A 30 3.45 -3.32 -2.47
CA HIS A 30 2.11 -2.92 -2.03
C HIS A 30 1.37 -4.10 -1.37
N ALA A 31 0.63 -3.86 -0.28
CA ALA A 31 -0.13 -4.88 0.41
C ALA A 31 -1.53 -4.43 0.85
N THR A 32 -2.48 -5.36 0.86
CA THR A 32 -3.85 -5.12 1.31
C THR A 32 -4.41 -6.28 2.11
N PHE A 33 -5.24 -5.96 3.09
CA PHE A 33 -6.10 -6.93 3.80
C PHE A 33 -7.56 -6.86 3.30
N TYR A 34 -7.89 -5.90 2.44
CA TYR A 34 -9.23 -5.79 1.89
C TYR A 34 -9.46 -6.88 0.88
N LYS A 35 -10.53 -7.61 1.15
CA LYS A 35 -10.96 -8.81 0.46
C LYS A 35 -11.90 -8.47 -0.70
N GLU A 36 -11.74 -7.28 -1.32
CA GLU A 36 -12.63 -6.70 -2.34
C GLU A 36 -12.81 -7.68 -3.52
N GLU A 37 -13.78 -8.57 -3.33
CA GLU A 37 -14.11 -9.78 -4.09
C GLU A 37 -12.96 -10.77 -4.27
N LEU A 38 -12.88 -11.77 -3.37
CA LEU A 38 -11.94 -12.90 -3.39
C LEU A 38 -11.70 -13.54 -4.76
N GLU A 39 -12.68 -13.49 -5.66
CA GLU A 39 -12.69 -14.22 -6.93
C GLU A 39 -11.65 -13.71 -7.95
N LYS A 40 -11.11 -12.51 -7.76
CA LYS A 40 -10.20 -11.86 -8.73
C LYS A 40 -8.73 -11.84 -8.31
N PHE A 41 -8.37 -12.45 -7.18
CA PHE A 41 -6.97 -12.61 -6.81
C PHE A 41 -6.37 -13.80 -7.52
N LYS A 42 -5.16 -13.62 -8.06
CA LYS A 42 -4.32 -14.76 -8.42
C LYS A 42 -3.86 -15.41 -7.12
N LEU A 43 -4.19 -16.69 -6.94
CA LEU A 43 -3.69 -17.46 -5.80
C LEU A 43 -2.17 -17.40 -5.78
N TYR A 44 -1.61 -17.05 -4.63
CA TYR A 44 -0.19 -16.96 -4.42
C TYR A 44 0.08 -17.38 -2.99
N SER A 45 1.03 -18.31 -2.80
CA SER A 45 1.47 -18.70 -1.46
C SER A 45 2.86 -18.13 -1.25
N GLY A 46 2.97 -17.23 -0.29
CA GLY A 46 4.24 -16.64 0.11
C GLY A 46 4.17 -16.16 1.55
N LYS A 47 5.31 -15.71 2.07
CA LYS A 47 5.43 -15.18 3.43
C LYS A 47 6.17 -13.85 3.39
N VAL A 48 5.83 -12.96 4.31
CA VAL A 48 6.58 -11.72 4.54
C VAL A 48 6.93 -11.62 6.02
N CYS A 49 8.16 -11.19 6.31
CA CYS A 49 8.57 -10.82 7.66
C CYS A 49 8.36 -9.30 7.83
N LEU A 50 7.69 -8.94 8.92
CA LEU A 50 7.57 -7.56 9.36
C LEU A 50 8.81 -7.13 10.15
N ALA A 51 8.92 -5.82 10.42
CA ALA A 51 10.00 -5.26 11.22
C ALA A 51 10.02 -5.75 12.69
N ASP A 52 8.90 -6.30 13.18
CA ASP A 52 8.80 -6.90 14.52
C ASP A 52 9.03 -8.43 14.51
N ASP A 53 9.73 -8.94 13.49
CA ASP A 53 10.04 -10.35 13.23
C ASP A 53 8.82 -11.28 13.07
N LYS A 54 7.60 -10.72 13.03
CA LYS A 54 6.40 -11.51 12.75
C LYS A 54 6.34 -11.88 11.29
N THR A 55 5.99 -13.13 11.02
CA THR A 55 5.76 -13.63 9.67
C THR A 55 4.27 -13.64 9.36
N LEU A 56 3.87 -13.05 8.24
CA LEU A 56 2.49 -13.08 7.74
C LEU A 56 2.40 -13.84 6.41
N ASP A 57 1.28 -14.52 6.21
CA ASP A 57 1.00 -15.24 4.97
C ASP A 57 0.44 -14.30 3.89
N ILE A 58 1.05 -14.35 2.71
CA ILE A 58 0.49 -13.82 1.49
C ILE A 58 -0.32 -14.93 0.84
N THR A 59 -1.60 -14.67 0.59
CA THR A 59 -2.54 -15.65 0.04
C THR A 59 -3.01 -15.31 -1.38
N GLY A 60 -2.67 -14.13 -1.89
CA GLY A 60 -3.01 -13.74 -3.25
C GLY A 60 -2.27 -12.51 -3.75
N VAL A 61 -2.40 -12.25 -5.04
CA VAL A 61 -1.87 -11.05 -5.73
C VAL A 61 -2.91 -10.51 -6.70
N ARG A 62 -3.04 -9.19 -6.78
CA ARG A 62 -3.92 -8.52 -7.74
C ARG A 62 -3.52 -7.06 -7.93
N ASP A 63 -3.87 -6.50 -9.08
CA ASP A 63 -3.84 -5.05 -9.29
C ASP A 63 -5.04 -4.35 -8.62
N VAL A 64 -4.80 -3.22 -7.95
CA VAL A 64 -5.82 -2.48 -7.20
C VAL A 64 -5.96 -1.07 -7.73
N VAL A 65 -7.17 -0.65 -8.05
CA VAL A 65 -7.44 0.73 -8.50
C VAL A 65 -7.65 1.63 -7.29
N LEU A 66 -6.77 2.61 -7.14
CA LEU A 66 -6.94 3.74 -6.25
C LEU A 66 -7.76 4.82 -6.95
N LYS A 67 -8.85 5.25 -6.35
CA LYS A 67 -9.60 6.41 -6.79
C LYS A 67 -9.30 7.56 -5.82
N THR A 68 -8.94 8.70 -6.38
CA THR A 68 -8.74 9.95 -5.63
C THR A 68 -10.02 10.78 -5.66
N SER A 69 -10.18 11.68 -4.69
CA SER A 69 -11.28 12.65 -4.64
C SER A 69 -11.31 13.56 -5.87
N PHE A 70 -10.17 13.74 -6.54
CA PHE A 70 -10.03 14.48 -7.80
C PHE A 70 -10.47 13.68 -9.04
N ALA A 71 -11.33 12.67 -8.86
CA ALA A 71 -11.81 11.78 -9.92
C ALA A 71 -10.71 11.08 -10.76
N THR A 72 -9.46 11.10 -10.29
CA THR A 72 -8.35 10.43 -10.96
C THR A 72 -8.21 9.03 -10.39
N SER A 73 -8.09 8.04 -11.29
CA SER A 73 -7.84 6.65 -10.94
C SER A 73 -6.40 6.26 -11.23
N TRP A 74 -5.76 5.60 -10.28
CA TRP A 74 -4.42 5.05 -10.46
C TRP A 74 -4.39 3.58 -10.05
N THR A 75 -3.89 2.71 -10.90
CA THR A 75 -3.79 1.27 -10.61
C THR A 75 -2.49 0.97 -9.92
N LEU A 76 -2.48 0.36 -8.74
CA LEU A 76 -1.29 -0.27 -8.15
C LEU A 76 -1.16 -1.69 -8.71
N LYS A 77 0.01 -2.05 -9.21
CA LYS A 77 0.28 -3.41 -9.72
C LYS A 77 0.74 -4.35 -8.62
N ASP A 78 0.46 -5.65 -8.80
CA ASP A 78 1.01 -6.74 -7.99
C ASP A 78 0.81 -6.59 -6.46
N VAL A 79 -0.34 -6.05 -6.05
CA VAL A 79 -0.67 -5.86 -4.63
C VAL A 79 -0.84 -7.20 -3.94
N ARG A 80 -0.08 -7.43 -2.86
CA ARG A 80 -0.10 -8.66 -2.07
C ARG A 80 -1.29 -8.67 -1.12
N TYR A 81 -2.11 -9.71 -1.19
CA TYR A 81 -3.20 -9.93 -0.25
C TYR A 81 -2.68 -10.66 1.00
N ILE A 82 -2.79 -9.99 2.15
CA ILE A 82 -2.33 -10.46 3.45
C ILE A 82 -3.49 -10.31 4.45
N PRO A 83 -4.25 -11.38 4.76
CA PRO A 83 -5.45 -11.29 5.59
C PRO A 83 -5.23 -10.74 7.00
N SER A 84 -4.04 -11.00 7.57
CA SER A 84 -3.68 -10.62 8.94
C SER A 84 -3.07 -9.22 9.06
N LEU A 85 -2.99 -8.46 7.96
CA LEU A 85 -2.46 -7.09 7.95
C LEU A 85 -3.47 -6.12 8.59
N LYS A 86 -2.98 -5.17 9.37
CA LYS A 86 -3.85 -4.20 10.10
C LYS A 86 -4.18 -2.95 9.28
N ARG A 87 -3.31 -2.58 8.34
CA ARG A 87 -3.42 -1.41 7.48
C ARG A 87 -2.87 -1.76 6.11
N ARG A 88 -3.40 -1.17 5.04
CA ARG A 88 -2.83 -1.30 3.70
C ARG A 88 -1.45 -0.66 3.67
N LEU A 89 -0.57 -1.23 2.88
CA LEU A 89 0.79 -0.74 2.67
C LEU A 89 0.94 -0.31 1.20
N ILE A 90 1.41 0.91 0.97
CA ILE A 90 1.78 1.39 -0.35
C ILE A 90 3.28 1.59 -0.35
N SER A 91 4.00 0.76 -1.11
CA SER A 91 5.43 0.94 -1.34
C SER A 91 5.68 2.17 -2.20
N VAL A 92 6.31 3.20 -1.65
CA VAL A 92 6.63 4.42 -2.40
C VAL A 92 7.66 4.11 -3.50
N GLY A 93 8.65 3.27 -3.21
CA GLY A 93 9.68 2.91 -4.18
C GLY A 93 9.19 2.08 -5.38
N GLN A 94 7.96 1.53 -5.32
CA GLN A 94 7.31 0.91 -6.47
C GLN A 94 6.50 1.91 -7.30
N LEU A 95 6.06 3.03 -6.74
CA LEU A 95 5.32 4.06 -7.47
C LEU A 95 6.18 4.70 -8.57
N ASP A 96 7.48 4.92 -8.29
CA ASP A 96 8.44 5.52 -9.23
C ASP A 96 8.79 4.60 -10.41
N LYS A 97 8.49 3.29 -10.29
CA LYS A 97 8.86 2.27 -11.28
C LYS A 97 7.71 1.92 -12.21
N GLN A 98 6.60 2.64 -12.13
CA GLN A 98 5.35 2.27 -12.78
C GLN A 98 5.04 3.08 -14.05
#